data_AF-A0A9J6AMT6-F1
#
_entry.id   AF-A0A9J6AMT6-F1
#
_cell.length_a   1.000
_cell.length_b   1.000
_cell.length_c   1.000
_cell.angle_alpha   90.00
_cell.angle_beta   90.00
_cell.angle_gamma   90.00
#
_symmetry.space_group_name_H-M   'P 1'
#
loop_
_entity.id
_entity.type
_entity.pdbx_description
1 polymer ?
#
loop_
_entity_poly.entity_id
_entity_poly.type
_entity_poly.pdbx_seq_one_letter_code
_entity_poly.pdbx_strand_id
1 'polypeptide(L)'
;MGREIVKAESVEETNFNWSSDSSSTTSSYDEENRMPLLALNHVSYVCKSVPKSAQFYEQVLGFVLIKRPSSFDFDGAWLFNHGIGIHLLGKEDVQSKSGKINPKDNHISFQCTDMDLIIQRLNDMNVEYVTATVKEGGVTVDQLFFHDPDGNMIEICNCQNLPVLPLSSCPLKKMSSPTFNQTMTDSFYGNGKTNTQMNCAGEVESLMMENLALDMIDISF
;
A
#
# COMPACT_ATOMS: atom_id res chain seq x y z
N MET A 1 -9.18 1.81 32.69
CA MET A 1 -9.80 3.15 32.50
C MET A 1 -10.55 3.11 31.17
N GLY A 2 -11.73 3.75 31.12
CA GLY A 2 -12.85 3.37 30.24
C GLY A 2 -12.61 3.51 28.73
N ARG A 3 -13.21 2.59 27.96
CA ARG A 3 -13.31 2.63 26.49
C ARG A 3 -14.43 3.59 26.10
N GLU A 4 -14.11 4.61 25.32
CA GLU A 4 -15.12 5.49 24.70
C GLU A 4 -15.43 4.95 23.29
N ILE A 5 -16.67 4.51 23.08
CA ILE A 5 -17.19 4.10 21.77
C ILE A 5 -17.83 5.35 21.17
N VAL A 6 -17.19 5.93 20.16
CA VAL A 6 -17.75 7.09 19.44
C VAL A 6 -18.72 6.57 18.38
N LYS A 7 -19.98 6.96 18.48
CA LYS A 7 -21.05 6.58 17.53
C LYS A 7 -20.94 7.45 16.28
N ALA A 8 -20.96 6.84 15.10
CA ALA A 8 -20.97 7.56 13.83
C ALA A 8 -22.25 8.41 13.69
N GLU A 9 -22.08 9.72 13.54
CA GLU A 9 -23.16 10.64 13.15
C GLU A 9 -23.41 10.53 11.63
N SER A 10 -24.69 10.56 11.26
CA SER A 10 -25.16 10.53 9.87
C SER A 10 -24.66 11.73 9.10
N VAL A 11 -23.91 11.49 8.03
CA VAL A 11 -23.47 12.51 7.08
C VAL A 11 -24.62 12.79 6.11
N GLU A 12 -25.00 14.06 5.98
CA GLU A 12 -25.87 14.51 4.87
C GLU A 12 -25.13 14.30 3.54
N GLU A 13 -25.69 13.46 2.67
CA GLU A 13 -25.18 13.20 1.33
C GLU A 13 -25.28 14.47 0.48
N THR A 14 -24.14 15.10 0.23
CA THR A 14 -24.02 16.05 -0.87
C THR A 14 -23.88 15.25 -2.16
N ASN A 15 -24.99 15.10 -2.89
CA ASN A 15 -25.00 14.44 -4.20
C ASN A 15 -24.13 15.22 -5.18
N PHE A 16 -22.91 14.75 -5.42
CA PHE A 16 -22.06 15.19 -6.51
C PHE A 16 -22.59 14.60 -7.81
N ASN A 17 -23.22 15.43 -8.65
CA ASN A 17 -23.79 14.98 -9.91
C ASN A 17 -22.67 14.85 -10.97
N TRP A 18 -22.25 13.62 -11.26
CA TRP A 18 -21.36 13.35 -12.39
C TRP A 18 -22.20 13.33 -13.68
N SER A 19 -22.14 14.41 -14.47
CA SER A 19 -22.77 14.44 -15.80
C SER A 19 -22.17 13.33 -16.67
N SER A 20 -22.99 12.33 -16.99
CA SER A 20 -22.63 11.23 -17.87
C SER A 20 -23.16 11.53 -19.28
N ASP A 21 -22.39 12.30 -20.04
CA ASP A 21 -22.65 12.45 -21.47
C ASP A 21 -22.26 11.16 -22.19
N SER A 22 -23.27 10.35 -22.51
CA SER A 22 -23.15 9.10 -23.24
C SER A 22 -23.17 9.35 -24.76
N SER A 23 -22.07 9.85 -25.29
CA SER A 23 -21.82 9.85 -26.74
C SER A 23 -20.96 8.63 -27.10
N SER A 24 -21.62 7.56 -27.56
CA SER A 24 -20.99 6.35 -28.06
C SER A 24 -20.24 6.62 -29.37
N THR A 25 -18.95 6.96 -29.28
CA THR A 25 -18.01 6.85 -30.39
C THR A 25 -16.77 6.14 -29.86
N THR A 26 -16.67 4.83 -30.14
CA THR A 26 -15.47 4.03 -29.87
C THR A 26 -14.32 4.61 -30.67
N SER A 27 -13.48 5.39 -30.02
CA SER A 27 -12.37 6.09 -30.64
C SER A 27 -11.06 5.49 -30.16
N SER A 28 -10.09 5.43 -31.05
CA SER A 28 -8.71 4.97 -30.82
C SER A 28 -7.94 5.78 -29.77
N TYR A 29 -8.59 6.70 -29.05
CA TYR A 29 -8.01 7.55 -28.01
C TYR A 29 -7.81 6.83 -26.67
N ASP A 30 -8.43 5.66 -26.45
CA ASP A 30 -8.38 4.97 -25.14
C ASP A 30 -7.07 4.20 -24.88
N GLU A 31 -6.34 3.76 -25.91
CA GLU A 31 -5.06 3.06 -25.74
C GLU A 31 -3.88 4.04 -25.61
N GLU A 32 -3.96 5.21 -26.26
CA GLU A 32 -2.85 6.18 -26.32
C GLU A 32 -2.75 7.08 -25.08
N ASN A 33 -3.76 7.06 -24.20
CA ASN A 33 -3.87 7.96 -23.05
C ASN A 33 -3.78 7.24 -21.69
N ARG A 34 -3.39 5.97 -21.68
CA ARG A 34 -3.21 5.22 -20.43
C ARG A 34 -1.90 5.64 -19.77
N MET A 35 -2.00 6.23 -18.57
CA MET A 35 -0.82 6.56 -17.77
C MET A 35 0.02 5.30 -17.51
N PRO A 36 1.34 5.30 -17.79
CA PRO A 36 2.20 4.12 -17.65
C PRO A 36 2.62 3.90 -16.19
N LEU A 37 1.68 4.03 -15.25
CA LEU A 37 1.89 3.82 -13.83
C LEU A 37 1.56 2.36 -13.49
N LEU A 38 2.46 1.71 -12.75
CA LEU A 38 2.29 0.31 -12.32
C LEU A 38 1.60 0.22 -10.97
N ALA A 39 2.14 0.92 -9.98
CA ALA A 39 1.69 0.90 -8.60
C ALA A 39 2.20 2.13 -7.84
N LEU A 40 1.68 2.34 -6.63
CA LEU A 40 2.30 3.24 -5.66
C LEU A 40 3.66 2.67 -5.27
N ASN A 41 4.73 3.42 -5.52
CA ASN A 41 6.09 2.94 -5.26
C ASN A 41 6.53 3.15 -3.81
N HIS A 42 6.37 4.37 -3.28
CA HIS A 42 6.73 4.69 -1.90
C HIS A 42 5.94 5.88 -1.37
N VAL A 43 5.94 6.04 -0.05
CA VAL A 43 5.57 7.27 0.64
C VAL A 43 6.77 7.85 1.35
N SER A 44 6.85 9.17 1.44
CA SER A 44 7.94 9.87 2.11
C SER A 44 7.43 10.62 3.32
N TYR A 45 8.09 10.40 4.46
CA TYR A 45 7.79 11.10 5.71
C TYR A 45 9.02 11.85 6.21
N VAL A 46 8.80 13.09 6.61
CA VAL A 46 9.80 13.84 7.36
C VAL A 46 9.62 13.49 8.83
N CYS A 47 10.69 13.07 9.48
CA CYS A 47 10.70 12.60 10.86
C CYS A 47 11.77 13.30 11.69
N LYS A 48 11.49 13.49 12.98
CA LYS A 48 12.45 14.05 13.93
C LYS A 48 13.57 13.08 14.28
N SER A 49 13.28 11.78 14.28
CA SER A 49 14.25 10.75 14.66
C SER A 49 14.12 9.53 13.77
N VAL A 50 15.02 9.41 12.80
CA VAL A 50 15.06 8.28 11.86
C VAL A 50 15.07 6.92 12.59
N PRO A 51 15.86 6.70 13.65
CA PRO A 51 15.85 5.41 14.35
C PRO A 51 14.52 5.09 15.05
N LYS A 52 13.85 6.10 15.63
CA LYS A 52 12.55 5.88 16.30
C LYS A 52 11.45 5.56 15.31
N SER A 53 11.40 6.30 14.20
CA SER A 53 10.39 6.08 13.17
C SER A 53 10.64 4.76 12.46
N ALA A 54 11.91 4.40 12.16
CA ALA A 54 12.26 3.09 11.62
C ALA A 54 11.82 1.96 12.56
N GLN A 55 12.18 2.03 13.85
CA GLN A 55 11.78 1.02 14.84
C GLN A 55 10.25 0.85 14.90
N PHE A 56 9.50 1.95 14.87
CA PHE A 56 8.04 1.89 14.85
C PHE A 56 7.52 1.14 13.63
N TYR A 57 7.98 1.48 12.43
CA TYR A 57 7.53 0.82 11.20
C TYR A 57 7.93 -0.66 11.14
N GLU A 58 9.11 -1.02 11.66
CA GLU A 58 9.53 -2.42 11.78
C GLU A 58 8.67 -3.19 12.78
N GLN A 59 8.45 -2.65 13.99
CA GLN A 59 7.77 -3.38 15.07
C GLN A 59 6.25 -3.44 14.90
N VAL A 60 5.62 -2.33 14.47
CA VAL A 60 4.16 -2.27 14.32
C VAL A 60 3.74 -2.87 12.98
N LEU A 61 4.29 -2.35 11.87
CA LEU A 61 3.84 -2.69 10.52
C LEU A 61 4.67 -3.80 9.85
N GLY A 62 5.75 -4.27 10.49
CA GLY A 62 6.59 -5.34 9.95
C GLY A 62 7.45 -4.92 8.77
N PHE A 63 7.71 -3.63 8.58
CA PHE A 63 8.64 -3.18 7.54
C PHE A 63 10.07 -3.68 7.82
N VAL A 64 10.92 -3.69 6.80
CA VAL A 64 12.36 -3.97 6.96
C VAL A 64 13.20 -2.83 6.41
N LEU A 65 14.28 -2.49 7.10
CA LEU A 65 15.29 -1.58 6.59
C LEU A 65 15.97 -2.14 5.34
N ILE A 66 16.11 -1.31 4.31
CA ILE A 66 16.80 -1.64 3.06
C ILE A 66 17.99 -0.72 2.82
N LYS A 67 18.90 -1.16 1.95
CA LYS A 67 20.09 -0.37 1.59
C LYS A 67 19.68 0.92 0.91
N ARG A 68 20.18 2.05 1.43
CA ARG A 68 20.03 3.36 0.83
C ARG A 68 21.12 3.62 -0.21
N PRO A 69 20.83 4.33 -1.32
CA PRO A 69 21.86 4.84 -2.22
C PRO A 69 22.90 5.69 -1.47
N SER A 70 24.18 5.45 -1.76
CA SER A 70 25.30 6.12 -1.08
C SER A 70 25.45 7.59 -1.46
N SER A 71 24.80 8.04 -2.53
CA SER A 71 24.80 9.43 -2.98
C SER A 71 23.97 10.37 -2.09
N PHE A 72 23.13 9.84 -1.20
CA PHE A 72 22.37 10.65 -0.26
C PHE A 72 23.23 10.99 0.97
N ASP A 73 23.35 12.28 1.25
CA ASP A 73 24.22 12.86 2.29
C ASP A 73 23.45 13.43 3.49
N PHE A 74 22.14 13.22 3.55
CA PHE A 74 21.27 13.63 4.66
C PHE A 74 20.93 12.45 5.59
N ASP A 75 20.45 12.72 6.80
CA ASP A 75 19.98 11.67 7.72
C ASP A 75 18.64 11.09 7.25
N GLY A 76 18.53 9.77 7.13
CA GLY A 76 17.34 9.14 6.56
C GLY A 76 17.47 7.64 6.40
N ALA A 77 16.33 6.96 6.31
CA ALA A 77 16.26 5.52 6.15
C ALA A 77 15.23 5.13 5.09
N TRP A 78 15.48 4.03 4.40
CA TRP A 78 14.53 3.42 3.48
C TRP A 78 14.06 2.12 4.10
N LEU A 79 12.73 1.94 4.14
CA LEU A 79 12.10 0.70 4.55
C LEU A 79 11.25 0.17 3.41
N PHE A 80 11.09 -1.15 3.33
CA PHE A 80 10.25 -1.77 2.32
C PHE A 80 9.51 -2.97 2.92
N ASN A 81 8.22 -3.08 2.61
CA ASN A 81 7.43 -4.30 2.74
C ASN A 81 6.07 -4.08 2.03
N HIS A 82 5.27 -5.14 1.89
CA HIS A 82 3.89 -5.06 1.38
C HIS A 82 3.80 -4.44 -0.03
N GLY A 83 4.88 -4.49 -0.81
CA GLY A 83 4.98 -3.91 -2.15
C GLY A 83 5.18 -2.39 -2.20
N ILE A 84 5.44 -1.72 -1.07
CA ILE A 84 5.61 -0.27 -0.98
C ILE A 84 6.84 0.11 -0.14
N GLY A 85 7.52 1.21 -0.53
CA GLY A 85 8.60 1.82 0.25
C GLY A 85 8.09 2.87 1.25
N ILE A 86 8.77 2.98 2.39
CA ILE A 86 8.69 4.14 3.30
C ILE A 86 10.06 4.82 3.32
N HIS A 87 10.12 6.05 2.85
CA HIS A 87 11.32 6.88 2.88
C HIS A 87 11.24 7.86 4.05
N LEU A 88 12.11 7.67 5.04
CA LEU A 88 12.25 8.55 6.20
C LEU A 88 13.31 9.62 5.91
N LEU A 89 12.92 10.87 6.05
CA LEU A 89 13.76 12.05 5.88
C LEU A 89 13.96 12.72 7.25
N GLY A 90 15.16 12.61 7.81
CA GLY A 90 15.50 13.18 9.12
C GLY A 90 15.58 14.71 9.08
N LYS A 91 14.87 15.37 10.00
CA LYS A 91 14.97 16.84 10.18
C LYS A 91 14.68 17.23 11.64
N GLU A 92 15.58 17.98 12.25
CA GLU A 92 15.52 18.31 13.70
C GLU A 92 14.35 19.24 14.07
N ASP A 93 14.03 20.21 13.20
CA ASP A 93 13.02 21.26 13.44
C ASP A 93 11.60 20.91 12.96
N VAL A 94 11.27 19.62 12.91
CA VAL A 94 9.92 19.20 12.50
C VAL A 94 8.96 19.40 13.68
N GLN A 95 7.94 20.23 13.46
CA GLN A 95 6.81 20.27 14.38
C GLN A 95 6.04 18.96 14.25
N SER A 96 5.89 18.25 15.37
CA SER A 96 5.01 17.09 15.45
C SER A 96 3.61 17.51 15.02
N LYS A 97 2.98 16.74 14.13
CA LYS A 97 1.59 16.95 13.72
C LYS A 97 0.59 16.39 14.74
N SER A 98 1.07 15.91 15.90
CA SER A 98 0.29 15.16 16.89
C SER A 98 -0.87 15.97 17.46
N GLY A 99 -2.03 15.89 16.80
CA GLY A 99 -3.35 16.24 17.31
C GLY A 99 -4.13 14.99 17.75
N LYS A 100 -5.41 15.17 18.09
CA LYS A 100 -6.32 14.06 18.34
C LYS A 100 -6.46 13.21 17.07
N ILE A 101 -6.48 11.88 17.20
CA ILE A 101 -6.74 10.98 16.07
C ILE A 101 -8.11 11.32 15.47
N ASN A 102 -8.12 11.67 14.19
CA ASN A 102 -9.30 12.00 13.43
C ASN A 102 -9.36 11.13 12.17
N PRO A 103 -10.23 10.10 12.13
CA PRO A 103 -10.39 9.21 10.98
C PRO A 103 -10.67 9.89 9.62
N LYS A 104 -10.99 11.19 9.62
CA LYS A 104 -11.26 11.99 8.42
C LYS A 104 -10.05 12.76 7.89
N ASP A 105 -8.91 12.76 8.59
CA ASP A 105 -7.69 13.44 8.13
C ASP A 105 -6.92 12.58 7.09
N ASN A 106 -5.92 13.17 6.45
CA ASN A 106 -5.08 12.45 5.47
C ASN A 106 -4.30 11.30 6.12
N HIS A 107 -4.32 10.12 5.49
CA HIS A 107 -3.61 8.94 5.95
C HIS A 107 -3.11 8.08 4.78
N ILE A 108 -2.16 7.20 5.08
CA ILE A 108 -1.92 6.00 4.29
C ILE A 108 -2.70 4.85 4.89
N SER A 109 -3.15 3.92 4.07
CA SER A 109 -3.95 2.79 4.51
C SER A 109 -3.32 1.47 4.10
N PHE A 110 -3.29 0.50 5.01
CA PHE A 110 -2.85 -0.86 4.73
C PHE A 110 -4.00 -1.84 4.91
N GLN A 111 -4.10 -2.74 3.96
CA GLN A 111 -4.99 -3.89 4.06
C GLN A 111 -4.46 -4.88 5.10
N CYS A 112 -5.34 -5.37 5.97
CA CYS A 112 -4.98 -6.37 6.97
C CYS A 112 -5.99 -7.51 7.07
N THR A 113 -5.47 -8.70 7.37
CA THR A 113 -6.25 -9.91 7.66
C THR A 113 -6.40 -10.18 9.16
N ASP A 114 -5.54 -9.58 9.99
CA ASP A 114 -5.48 -9.79 11.44
C ASP A 114 -5.27 -8.46 12.17
N MET A 115 -6.40 -7.80 12.49
CA MET A 115 -6.41 -6.54 13.23
C MET A 115 -5.91 -6.69 14.66
N ASP A 116 -6.17 -7.83 15.29
CA ASP A 116 -5.85 -8.06 16.70
C ASP A 116 -4.33 -8.07 16.91
N LEU A 117 -3.57 -8.64 15.98
CA LEU A 117 -2.11 -8.59 16.02
C LEU A 117 -1.56 -7.16 15.97
N ILE A 118 -2.14 -6.29 15.13
CA ILE A 118 -1.70 -4.89 15.06
C ILE A 118 -2.07 -4.15 16.34
N ILE A 119 -3.29 -4.34 16.85
CA ILE A 119 -3.72 -3.77 18.13
C ILE A 119 -2.78 -4.21 19.27
N GLN A 120 -2.38 -5.48 19.30
CA GLN A 120 -1.41 -5.97 20.28
C GLN A 120 -0.08 -5.21 20.18
N ARG A 121 0.49 -5.07 18.98
CA ARG A 121 1.75 -4.33 18.77
C ARG A 121 1.65 -2.86 19.15
N LEU A 122 0.53 -2.21 18.87
CA LEU A 122 0.27 -0.83 19.28
C LEU A 122 0.24 -0.71 20.82
N ASN A 123 -0.43 -1.66 21.50
CA ASN A 123 -0.46 -1.69 22.96
C ASN A 123 0.94 -1.90 23.55
N ASP A 124 1.74 -2.82 23.00
CA ASP A 124 3.11 -3.10 23.46
C ASP A 124 4.02 -1.86 23.36
N MET A 125 3.75 -0.98 22.39
CA MET A 125 4.46 0.29 22.20
C MET A 125 3.79 1.50 22.87
N ASN A 126 2.66 1.32 23.57
CA ASN A 126 1.83 2.38 24.16
C ASN A 126 1.38 3.44 23.14
N VAL A 127 1.01 3.00 21.95
CA VAL A 127 0.51 3.87 20.88
C VAL A 127 -1.01 3.97 20.98
N GLU A 128 -1.53 5.19 21.03
CA GLU A 128 -2.97 5.43 21.02
C GLU A 128 -3.58 5.13 19.65
N TYR A 129 -4.81 4.58 19.64
CA TYR A 129 -5.53 4.27 18.42
C TYR A 129 -7.05 4.48 18.59
N VAL A 130 -7.73 4.66 17.46
CA VAL A 130 -9.19 4.71 17.34
C VAL A 130 -9.66 3.64 16.38
N THR A 131 -10.81 3.03 16.64
CA THR A 131 -11.45 2.07 15.73
C THR A 131 -12.75 2.63 15.18
N ALA A 132 -13.10 2.22 13.97
CA ALA A 132 -14.38 2.51 13.34
C ALA A 132 -14.88 1.28 12.58
N THR A 133 -16.19 1.20 12.37
CA THR A 133 -16.82 0.12 11.60
C THR A 133 -17.79 0.73 10.60
N VAL A 134 -17.62 0.36 9.33
CA VAL A 134 -18.50 0.72 8.21
C VAL A 134 -19.33 -0.50 7.83
N LYS A 135 -20.63 -0.30 7.57
CA LYS A 135 -21.55 -1.36 7.14
C LYS A 135 -22.26 -0.93 5.88
N GLU A 136 -22.08 -1.70 4.81
CA GLU A 136 -22.69 -1.42 3.52
C GLU A 136 -23.01 -2.73 2.79
N GLY A 137 -24.23 -2.84 2.23
CA GLY A 137 -24.61 -4.02 1.45
C GLY A 137 -24.51 -5.37 2.18
N GLY A 138 -24.60 -5.37 3.52
CA GLY A 138 -24.40 -6.57 4.34
C GLY A 138 -22.93 -6.94 4.61
N VAL A 139 -21.98 -6.19 4.05
CA VAL A 139 -20.55 -6.28 4.35
C VAL A 139 -20.24 -5.37 5.54
N THR A 140 -19.32 -5.83 6.40
CA THR A 140 -18.76 -5.04 7.50
C THR A 140 -17.27 -4.83 7.24
N VAL A 141 -16.83 -3.57 7.32
CA VAL A 141 -15.43 -3.17 7.24
C VAL A 141 -15.02 -2.56 8.57
N ASP A 142 -13.93 -3.05 9.12
CA ASP A 142 -13.30 -2.53 10.32
C ASP A 142 -12.08 -1.71 9.94
N GLN A 143 -11.93 -0.58 10.62
CA GLN A 143 -10.85 0.38 10.43
C GLN A 143 -10.19 0.66 11.77
N LEU A 144 -8.87 0.82 11.75
CA LEU A 144 -8.04 1.12 12.90
C LEU A 144 -7.10 2.28 12.51
N PHE A 145 -7.16 3.37 13.26
CA PHE A 145 -6.41 4.60 13.01
C PHE A 145 -5.46 4.90 14.16
N PHE A 146 -4.22 5.24 13.84
CA PHE A 146 -3.21 5.66 14.81
C PHE A 146 -2.18 6.57 14.13
N HIS A 147 -1.33 7.20 14.95
CA HIS A 147 -0.22 8.00 14.46
C HIS A 147 1.10 7.24 14.55
N ASP A 148 1.99 7.50 13.61
CA ASP A 148 3.42 7.23 13.76
C ASP A 148 4.06 8.18 14.82
N PRO A 149 5.35 8.02 15.16
CA PRO A 149 6.02 8.87 16.14
C PRO A 149 6.02 10.38 15.84
N ASP A 150 5.78 10.77 14.59
CA ASP A 150 5.82 12.16 14.10
C ASP A 150 4.41 12.72 13.79
N GLY A 151 3.35 11.94 14.04
CA GLY A 151 1.96 12.35 13.85
C GLY A 151 1.40 12.08 12.45
N ASN A 152 2.07 11.31 11.60
CA ASN A 152 1.48 10.87 10.33
C ASN A 152 0.46 9.77 10.62
N MET A 153 -0.76 9.94 10.09
CA MET A 153 -1.84 8.99 10.35
C MET A 153 -1.75 7.78 9.43
N ILE A 154 -1.94 6.62 10.05
CA ILE A 154 -1.96 5.31 9.41
C ILE A 154 -3.33 4.69 9.70
N GLU A 155 -3.97 4.22 8.65
CA GLU A 155 -5.15 3.38 8.72
C GLU A 155 -4.74 1.92 8.46
N ILE A 156 -5.33 1.02 9.22
CA ILE A 156 -5.43 -0.39 8.87
C ILE A 156 -6.90 -0.66 8.58
N CYS A 157 -7.21 -1.31 7.47
CA CYS A 157 -8.59 -1.70 7.17
C CYS A 157 -8.68 -3.06 6.48
N ASN A 158 -9.88 -3.64 6.50
CA ASN A 158 -10.26 -4.79 5.66
C ASN A 158 -11.17 -4.35 4.50
N CYS A 159 -10.92 -3.16 3.94
CA CYS A 159 -11.75 -2.52 2.91
C CYS A 159 -11.90 -3.35 1.63
N GLN A 160 -11.02 -4.31 1.34
CA GLN A 160 -11.13 -5.26 0.24
C GLN A 160 -12.44 -6.06 0.25
N ASN A 161 -13.12 -6.10 1.40
CA ASN A 161 -14.41 -6.78 1.52
C ASN A 161 -15.51 -6.03 0.77
N LEU A 162 -15.34 -4.72 0.51
CA LEU A 162 -16.27 -3.92 -0.28
C LEU A 162 -15.92 -4.04 -1.79
N PRO A 163 -16.92 -4.21 -2.66
CA PRO A 163 -16.69 -4.23 -4.09
C PRO A 163 -16.28 -2.84 -4.60
N VAL A 164 -15.19 -2.78 -5.37
CA VAL A 164 -14.81 -1.54 -6.07
C VAL A 164 -15.70 -1.39 -7.31
N LEU A 165 -16.66 -0.46 -7.24
CA LEU A 165 -17.60 -0.18 -8.32
C LEU A 165 -17.31 1.22 -8.90
N PRO A 166 -16.78 1.33 -10.14
CA PRO A 166 -16.59 2.63 -10.78
C PRO A 166 -17.92 3.37 -10.98
N LEU A 167 -17.99 4.63 -10.56
CA LEU A 167 -19.21 5.47 -10.67
C LEU A 167 -19.54 5.85 -12.13
N SER A 168 -18.55 5.85 -13.01
CA SER A 168 -18.74 5.91 -14.45
C SER A 168 -17.91 4.81 -15.10
N SER A 169 -18.56 3.94 -15.86
CA SER A 169 -17.88 2.89 -16.61
C SER A 169 -17.37 3.46 -17.93
N CYS A 170 -16.05 3.59 -18.07
CA CYS A 170 -15.44 2.83 -19.15
C CYS A 170 -15.25 1.40 -18.60
N PRO A 171 -15.60 0.34 -19.34
CA PRO A 171 -15.45 -1.01 -18.83
C PRO A 171 -13.97 -1.25 -18.51
N LEU A 172 -13.63 -1.41 -17.23
CA LEU A 172 -12.36 -2.03 -16.85
C LEU A 172 -12.38 -3.42 -17.48
N LYS A 173 -11.70 -3.57 -18.62
CA LYS A 173 -11.55 -4.87 -19.29
C LYS A 173 -11.01 -5.83 -18.23
N LYS A 174 -11.76 -6.89 -17.97
CA LYS A 174 -11.28 -8.06 -17.21
C LYS A 174 -9.93 -8.42 -17.82
N MET A 175 -8.85 -8.33 -17.05
CA MET A 175 -7.55 -8.78 -17.52
C MET A 175 -7.71 -10.24 -17.95
N SER A 176 -7.52 -10.52 -19.23
CA SER A 176 -7.46 -11.90 -19.71
C SER A 176 -6.24 -12.54 -19.07
N SER A 177 -6.43 -13.69 -18.42
CA SER A 177 -5.33 -14.54 -17.97
C SER A 177 -4.35 -14.71 -19.13
N PRO A 178 -3.05 -14.37 -18.98
CA PRO A 178 -2.12 -14.45 -20.08
C PRO A 178 -1.97 -15.93 -20.49
N THR A 179 -2.33 -16.23 -21.73
CA THR A 179 -2.04 -17.53 -22.33
C THR A 179 -0.66 -17.40 -22.97
N PHE A 180 0.38 -17.90 -22.32
CA PHE A 180 1.73 -17.86 -22.85
C PHE A 180 1.98 -19.10 -23.74
N ASN A 181 2.05 -18.90 -25.05
CA ASN A 181 2.62 -19.83 -26.02
C ASN A 181 3.81 -19.11 -26.67
N GLN A 182 5.04 -19.38 -26.24
CA GLN A 182 6.12 -20.14 -26.93
C GLN A 182 7.40 -19.30 -26.73
N THR A 183 8.64 -19.76 -26.66
CA THR A 183 9.33 -21.05 -26.86
C THR A 183 10.70 -20.81 -26.21
N MET A 184 11.13 -21.63 -25.26
CA MET A 184 12.49 -21.56 -24.72
C MET A 184 13.46 -22.23 -25.71
N THR A 185 14.52 -21.54 -26.10
CA THR A 185 15.67 -22.14 -26.77
C THR A 185 16.54 -22.91 -25.77
N ASP A 186 17.00 -24.08 -26.20
CA ASP A 186 17.60 -25.14 -25.40
C ASP A 186 18.96 -24.84 -24.72
N SER A 187 19.13 -25.52 -23.57
CA SER A 187 20.37 -25.95 -22.89
C SER A 187 21.12 -24.87 -22.09
N PHE A 188 21.61 -25.13 -20.87
CA PHE A 188 22.56 -26.18 -20.46
C PHE A 188 22.20 -26.79 -19.08
N TYR A 189 22.41 -28.11 -18.95
CA TYR A 189 22.22 -28.99 -17.78
C TYR A 189 20.84 -29.67 -17.56
N GLY A 190 20.68 -30.84 -18.20
CA GLY A 190 20.59 -32.11 -17.43
C GLY A 190 19.33 -32.42 -16.60
N ASN A 191 18.24 -32.76 -17.29
CA ASN A 191 17.32 -33.89 -17.06
C ASN A 191 16.72 -34.13 -15.64
N GLY A 192 15.47 -33.68 -15.46
CA GLY A 192 14.55 -34.18 -14.42
C GLY A 192 13.13 -33.64 -14.64
N LYS A 193 12.24 -34.44 -15.22
CA LYS A 193 10.83 -34.09 -15.42
C LYS A 193 10.07 -34.08 -14.08
N THR A 194 9.66 -32.91 -13.61
CA THR A 194 8.53 -32.75 -12.68
C THR A 194 7.64 -31.62 -13.18
N ASN A 195 6.43 -31.98 -13.62
CA ASN A 195 5.40 -31.07 -14.07
C ASN A 195 4.70 -30.48 -12.83
N THR A 196 5.16 -29.33 -12.35
CA THR A 196 4.51 -28.62 -11.25
C THR A 196 3.93 -27.33 -11.78
N GLN A 197 2.61 -27.29 -11.88
CA GLN A 197 1.83 -26.09 -12.16
C GLN A 197 1.98 -25.15 -10.96
N MET A 198 2.81 -24.11 -11.08
CA MET A 198 2.93 -23.06 -10.07
C MET A 198 1.98 -21.90 -10.42
N ASN A 199 1.19 -21.47 -9.43
CA ASN A 199 0.19 -20.41 -9.57
C ASN A 199 0.84 -19.01 -9.63
N CYS A 200 0.15 -18.07 -10.28
CA CYS A 200 0.52 -16.68 -10.58
C CYS A 200 1.08 -15.82 -9.43
N ALA A 201 1.11 -16.29 -8.19
CA ALA A 201 1.78 -15.57 -7.11
C ALA A 201 3.32 -15.60 -7.26
N GLY A 202 3.88 -16.72 -7.76
CA GLY A 202 5.33 -16.88 -7.89
C GLY A 202 5.95 -16.10 -9.06
N GLU A 203 5.18 -15.83 -10.12
CA GLU A 203 5.66 -15.09 -11.28
C GLU A 203 5.85 -13.60 -10.97
N VAL A 204 4.96 -13.00 -10.17
CA VAL A 204 5.11 -11.59 -9.78
C VAL A 204 6.26 -11.45 -8.79
N GLU A 205 6.42 -12.36 -7.83
CA GLU A 205 7.61 -12.37 -6.94
C GLU A 205 8.93 -12.53 -7.73
N SER A 206 8.94 -13.38 -8.75
CA SER A 206 10.10 -13.56 -9.63
C SER A 206 10.40 -12.30 -10.45
N LEU A 207 9.39 -11.62 -11.00
CA LEU A 207 9.56 -10.35 -11.72
C LEU A 207 10.03 -9.22 -10.79
N MET A 208 9.55 -9.19 -9.54
CA MET A 208 9.97 -8.23 -8.54
C MET A 208 11.44 -8.46 -8.14
N MET A 209 11.86 -9.71 -7.98
CA MET A 209 13.26 -10.07 -7.72
C MET A 209 14.17 -9.86 -8.93
N GLU A 210 13.70 -10.10 -10.15
CA GLU A 210 14.47 -9.82 -11.37
C GLU A 210 14.66 -8.33 -11.61
N ASN A 211 13.63 -7.49 -11.39
CA ASN A 211 13.79 -6.04 -11.49
C ASN A 211 14.75 -5.49 -10.42
N LEU A 212 14.70 -6.03 -9.19
CA LEU A 212 15.66 -5.68 -8.13
C LEU A 212 17.10 -6.12 -8.50
N ALA A 213 17.26 -7.27 -9.16
CA ALA A 213 18.56 -7.77 -9.60
C ALA A 213 19.11 -7.00 -10.81
N LEU A 214 18.26 -6.56 -11.75
CA LEU A 214 18.64 -5.73 -12.89
C LEU A 214 19.09 -4.34 -12.45
N ASP A 215 18.40 -3.72 -11.50
CA ASP A 215 18.80 -2.43 -10.90
C ASP A 215 20.14 -2.52 -10.13
N MET A 216 20.53 -3.72 -9.67
CA MET A 216 21.83 -3.95 -9.02
C MET A 216 23.00 -4.17 -9.99
N ILE A 217 22.74 -4.59 -11.23
CA ILE A 217 23.77 -4.85 -12.25
C ILE A 217 24.21 -3.57 -12.96
N ASP A 218 23.33 -2.57 -13.05
CA ASP A 218 23.60 -1.28 -13.74
C ASP A 218 24.44 -0.28 -12.91
N ILE A 219 24.95 -0.71 -11.74
CA ILE A 219 25.82 0.10 -10.85
C ILE A 219 27.28 -0.41 -10.86
N SER A 220 27.61 -1.30 -11.81
CA SER A 220 28.98 -1.82 -11.97
C SER A 220 29.53 -1.59 -13.38
N PHE A 221 29.84 -0.34 -13.71
CA PHE A 221 30.93 0.05 -14.61
C PHE A 221 31.52 1.40 -14.20
#